data_AF-A0AA91TL84-F1
#
_entry.id   AF-A0AA91TL84-F1
#
_cell.length_a   1.000
_cell.length_b   1.000
_cell.length_c   1.000
_cell.angle_alpha   90.00
_cell.angle_beta   90.00
_cell.angle_gamma   90.00
#
_symmetry.space_group_name_H-M   'P 1'
#
loop_
_entity.id
_entity.type
_entity.pdbx_description
1 polymer ?
#
loop_
_entity_poly.entity_id
_entity_poly.type
_entity_poly.pdbx_seq_one_letter_code
_entity_poly.pdbx_strand_id
1 'polypeptide(L)'
;GLDNKEGRSPFMEVFIKRGLKGDVFGVEEPPECYMVYTTEKQEKEALKLYMQLLHSDYRTAVETFVRDWKLSGITKSLDFSRKVLKERKVFNYKHP
;
A
#
# COMPACT_ATOMS: atom_id res chain seq x y z
N GLY A 1 0.21 22.33 0.73
CA GLY A 1 0.86 21.02 0.76
C GLY A 1 2.31 21.17 0.36
N LEU A 2 3.14 20.25 0.82
CA LEU A 2 4.55 20.14 0.47
C LEU A 2 4.67 19.85 -1.04
N ASP A 3 5.44 20.66 -1.74
CA ASP A 3 5.67 20.51 -3.18
C ASP A 3 6.85 19.56 -3.49
N ASN A 4 6.98 18.53 -2.66
CA ASN A 4 8.01 17.51 -2.76
C ASN A 4 7.28 16.18 -2.95
N LYS A 5 6.80 15.89 -4.16
CA LYS A 5 6.04 14.67 -4.50
C LYS A 5 6.78 13.75 -5.48
N GLU A 6 7.85 14.21 -6.10
CA GLU A 6 8.62 13.42 -7.06
C GLU A 6 9.55 12.42 -6.33
N GLY A 7 9.55 11.17 -6.78
CA GLY A 7 10.50 10.14 -6.31
C GLY A 7 10.30 9.65 -4.87
N ARG A 8 9.21 10.01 -4.19
CA ARG A 8 8.94 9.61 -2.79
C ARG A 8 7.76 8.66 -2.66
N SER A 9 7.77 7.89 -1.59
CA SER A 9 6.63 7.07 -1.17
C SER A 9 5.40 7.95 -0.85
N PRO A 10 4.17 7.42 -0.96
CA PRO A 10 2.98 8.09 -0.48
C PRO A 10 3.14 8.56 0.97
N PHE A 11 2.69 9.77 1.27
CA PHE A 11 2.81 10.37 2.60
C PHE A 11 1.54 11.15 2.95
N MET A 12 1.28 11.25 4.25
CA MET A 12 0.20 12.06 4.79
C MET A 12 0.76 13.37 5.34
N GLU A 13 0.06 14.48 5.10
CA GLU A 13 0.42 15.77 5.69
C GLU A 13 -0.27 15.95 7.03
N VAL A 14 0.51 16.22 8.08
CA VAL A 14 0.01 16.54 9.42
C VAL A 14 0.51 17.91 9.85
N PHE A 15 -0.37 18.71 10.44
CA PHE A 15 0.02 19.97 11.05
C PHE A 15 0.38 19.74 12.51
N ILE A 16 1.60 20.11 12.91
CA ILE A 16 2.07 19.96 14.30
C ILE A 16 2.40 21.35 14.85
N LYS A 17 1.80 21.69 16.00
CA LYS A 17 2.00 22.96 16.70
C LYS A 17 2.65 22.77 18.07
N ARG A 18 3.73 23.50 18.34
CA ARG A 18 4.40 23.59 19.64
C ARG A 18 4.44 25.05 20.10
N GLY A 19 3.55 25.40 21.04
CA GLY A 19 3.39 26.78 21.51
C GLY A 19 2.90 27.69 20.38
N LEU A 20 3.62 28.78 20.11
CA LEU A 20 3.27 29.74 19.05
C LEU A 20 3.78 29.35 17.66
N LYS A 21 4.61 28.29 17.53
CA LYS A 21 5.15 27.81 16.26
C LYS A 21 4.41 26.55 15.80
N GLY A 22 4.10 26.44 14.52
CA GLY A 22 3.57 25.21 13.92
C GLY A 22 3.95 25.11 12.45
N ASP A 23 4.03 23.89 11.94
CA ASP A 23 4.43 23.58 10.57
C ASP A 23 3.73 22.31 10.05
N VAL A 24 3.76 22.10 8.73
CA VAL A 24 3.22 20.92 8.06
C VAL A 24 4.32 19.90 7.80
N PHE A 25 4.13 18.68 8.30
CA PHE A 25 5.07 17.58 8.15
C PHE A 25 4.48 16.50 7.25
N GLY A 26 5.30 15.96 6.35
CA GLY A 26 4.95 14.76 5.59
C GLY A 26 5.38 13.51 6.37
N VAL A 27 4.42 12.63 6.68
CA VAL A 27 4.66 11.36 7.36
C VAL A 27 4.53 10.24 6.34
N GLU A 28 5.60 9.48 6.14
CA GLU A 28 5.57 8.26 5.33
C GLU A 28 5.05 7.10 6.18
N GLU A 29 4.04 6.40 5.67
CA GLU A 29 3.48 5.23 6.31
C GLU A 29 3.94 3.96 5.59
N PRO A 30 4.31 2.88 6.30
CA PRO A 30 4.61 1.60 5.68
C PRO A 30 3.44 1.16 4.78
N PRO A 31 3.70 0.63 3.57
CA PRO A 31 2.66 0.15 2.67
C PRO A 31 1.74 -0.90 3.32
N GLU A 32 2.28 -1.72 4.22
CA GLU A 32 1.54 -2.71 5.00
C GLU A 32 0.46 -2.05 5.89
N CYS A 33 0.80 -0.95 6.56
CA CYS A 33 -0.15 -0.19 7.38
C CYS A 33 -1.24 0.45 6.49
N TYR A 34 -0.86 1.03 5.36
CA TYR A 34 -1.82 1.61 4.43
C TYR A 34 -2.82 0.56 3.94
N MET A 35 -2.32 -0.61 3.53
CA MET A 35 -3.16 -1.70 3.02
C MET A 35 -4.09 -2.28 4.08
N VAL A 36 -3.72 -2.26 5.36
CA VAL A 36 -4.60 -2.69 6.46
C VAL A 36 -5.80 -1.77 6.61
N TYR A 37 -5.63 -0.46 6.39
CA TYR A 37 -6.66 0.56 6.59
C TYR A 37 -7.29 1.11 5.32
N THR A 38 -6.93 0.56 4.15
CA THR A 38 -7.44 1.05 2.87
C THR A 38 -8.97 1.10 2.83
N THR A 39 -9.50 2.20 2.30
CA THR A 39 -10.93 2.35 1.99
C THR A 39 -11.25 1.97 0.55
N GLU A 40 -10.24 1.81 -0.31
CA GLU A 40 -10.41 1.58 -1.74
C GLU A 40 -10.99 0.20 -2.02
N LYS A 41 -12.12 0.14 -2.74
CA LYS A 41 -12.84 -1.11 -3.01
C LYS A 41 -11.97 -2.13 -3.73
N GLN A 42 -11.22 -1.71 -4.75
CA GLN A 42 -10.38 -2.60 -5.55
C GLN A 42 -9.23 -3.20 -4.75
N GLU A 43 -8.68 -2.46 -3.79
CA GLU A 43 -7.62 -2.94 -2.90
C GLU A 43 -8.17 -3.99 -1.92
N LYS A 44 -9.34 -3.73 -1.32
CA LYS A 44 -10.05 -4.71 -0.48
C LYS A 44 -10.37 -6.00 -1.23
N GLU A 45 -10.84 -5.90 -2.47
CA GLU A 45 -11.15 -7.07 -3.30
C GLU A 45 -9.89 -7.87 -3.67
N ALA A 46 -8.79 -7.19 -3.99
CA ALA A 46 -7.52 -7.84 -4.27
C ALA A 46 -6.94 -8.58 -3.05
N LEU A 47 -7.00 -7.97 -1.85
CA LEU A 47 -6.56 -8.62 -0.60
C LEU A 47 -7.41 -9.85 -0.27
N LYS A 48 -8.73 -9.77 -0.45
CA LYS A 48 -9.62 -10.95 -0.30
C LYS A 48 -9.23 -12.08 -1.25
N LEU A 49 -8.91 -11.76 -2.51
CA LEU A 49 -8.44 -12.75 -3.46
C LEU A 49 -7.12 -13.39 -3.02
N TYR A 50 -6.17 -12.59 -2.50
CA TYR A 50 -4.90 -13.11 -1.96
C TYR A 50 -5.14 -14.08 -0.80
N MET A 51 -5.99 -13.72 0.17
CA MET A 51 -6.35 -14.61 1.27
C MET A 51 -6.94 -15.94 0.77
N GLN A 52 -7.85 -15.86 -0.21
CA GLN A 52 -8.52 -17.04 -0.77
C GLN A 52 -7.53 -17.97 -1.50
N LEU A 53 -6.66 -17.41 -2.34
CA LEU A 53 -5.73 -18.18 -3.16
C LEU A 53 -4.53 -18.72 -2.37
N LEU A 54 -4.08 -18.01 -1.32
CA LEU A 54 -3.01 -18.47 -0.44
C LEU A 54 -3.47 -19.41 0.66
N HIS A 55 -4.79 -19.55 0.88
CA HIS A 55 -5.35 -20.22 2.04
C HIS A 55 -4.74 -19.72 3.36
N SER A 56 -4.53 -18.41 3.46
CA SER A 56 -3.82 -17.78 4.57
C SER A 56 -4.71 -16.83 5.38
N ASP A 57 -4.21 -16.42 6.53
CA ASP A 57 -4.80 -15.34 7.32
C ASP A 57 -4.56 -13.96 6.65
N TYR A 58 -5.25 -12.95 7.18
CA TYR A 58 -5.22 -11.58 6.64
C TYR A 58 -3.81 -10.97 6.66
N ARG A 59 -3.04 -11.19 7.73
CA ARG A 59 -1.70 -10.62 7.86
C ARG A 59 -0.77 -11.18 6.78
N THR A 60 -0.75 -12.51 6.62
CA THR A 60 0.05 -13.17 5.58
C THR A 60 -0.33 -12.71 4.18
N ALA A 61 -1.62 -12.50 3.93
CA ALA A 61 -2.11 -11.99 2.65
C ALA A 61 -1.64 -10.54 2.38
N VAL A 62 -1.68 -9.67 3.38
CA VAL A 62 -1.18 -8.28 3.28
C VAL A 62 0.34 -8.28 3.05
N GLU A 63 1.11 -9.02 3.86
CA GLU A 63 2.58 -9.09 3.72
C GLU A 63 2.98 -9.61 2.33
N THR A 64 2.30 -10.65 1.83
CA THR A 64 2.55 -11.20 0.49
C THR A 64 2.14 -10.24 -0.62
N PHE A 65 0.97 -9.61 -0.49
CA PHE A 65 0.48 -8.61 -1.45
C PHE A 65 1.45 -7.42 -1.56
N VAL A 66 1.90 -6.88 -0.43
CA VAL A 66 2.82 -5.74 -0.41
C VAL A 66 4.18 -6.12 -0.99
N ARG A 67 4.69 -7.31 -0.69
CA ARG A 67 5.91 -7.82 -1.31
C ARG A 67 5.77 -7.93 -2.83
N ASP A 68 4.71 -8.57 -3.30
CA ASP A 68 4.45 -8.75 -4.73
C ASP A 68 4.26 -7.41 -5.44
N TRP A 69 3.59 -6.46 -4.78
CA TRP A 69 3.44 -5.10 -5.25
C TRP A 69 4.80 -4.40 -5.39
N LYS A 70 5.64 -4.40 -4.34
CA LYS A 70 6.99 -3.82 -4.37
C LYS A 70 7.84 -4.41 -5.49
N LEU A 71 7.84 -5.74 -5.63
CA LEU A 71 8.60 -6.46 -6.66
C LEU A 71 8.03 -6.29 -8.08
N SER A 72 6.77 -5.88 -8.22
CA SER A 72 6.16 -5.60 -9.54
C SER A 72 6.67 -4.32 -10.21
N GLY A 73 7.30 -3.42 -9.45
CA GLY A 73 7.72 -2.09 -9.92
C GLY A 73 6.57 -1.10 -10.18
N ILE A 74 5.32 -1.47 -9.89
CA ILE A 74 4.16 -0.58 -10.03
C ILE A 74 4.14 0.41 -8.86
N THR A 75 4.09 1.71 -9.14
CA THR A 75 4.18 2.74 -8.09
C THR A 75 2.94 2.85 -7.21
N LYS A 76 1.74 2.64 -7.76
CA LYS A 76 0.47 2.80 -7.04
C LYS A 76 -0.15 1.44 -6.69
N SER A 77 -0.54 1.26 -5.43
CA SER A 77 -1.21 0.06 -4.92
C SER A 77 -2.47 -0.25 -5.74
N LEU A 78 -3.28 0.76 -6.02
CA LEU A 78 -4.53 0.61 -6.76
C LEU A 78 -4.32 0.02 -8.16
N ASP A 79 -3.25 0.41 -8.86
CA ASP A 79 -2.93 -0.11 -10.18
C ASP A 79 -2.44 -1.57 -10.11
N PHE A 80 -1.69 -1.93 -9.06
CA PHE A 80 -1.34 -3.32 -8.79
C PHE A 80 -2.57 -4.16 -8.40
N SER A 81 -3.48 -3.64 -7.57
CA SER A 81 -4.76 -4.30 -7.24
C SER A 81 -5.61 -4.56 -8.48
N ARG A 82 -5.70 -3.60 -9.41
CA ARG A 82 -6.38 -3.80 -10.71
C ARG A 82 -5.74 -4.92 -11.52
N LYS A 83 -4.41 -4.99 -11.56
CA LYS A 83 -3.67 -6.08 -12.23
C LYS A 83 -3.99 -7.44 -11.60
N VAL A 84 -3.95 -7.53 -10.27
CA VAL A 84 -4.32 -8.73 -9.50
C VAL A 84 -5.74 -9.18 -9.83
N LEU A 85 -6.72 -8.26 -9.80
CA LEU A 85 -8.12 -8.57 -10.08
C LEU A 85 -8.37 -8.96 -11.54
N LYS A 86 -7.62 -8.37 -12.48
CA LYS A 86 -7.69 -8.70 -13.90
C LYS A 86 -7.12 -10.09 -14.19
N GLU A 87 -5.98 -10.43 -13.61
CA GLU A 87 -5.30 -11.72 -13.84
C GLU A 87 -5.80 -12.83 -12.90
N ARG A 88 -6.56 -12.47 -11.86
CA ARG A 88 -7.12 -13.34 -10.82
C ARG A 88 -6.12 -14.34 -10.24
N LYS A 89 -4.92 -13.87 -9.94
CA LYS A 89 -3.85 -14.70 -9.37
C LYS A 89 -3.05 -13.95 -8.31
N VAL A 90 -2.35 -14.73 -7.49
CA VAL A 90 -1.26 -14.26 -6.64
C VAL A 90 0.03 -14.33 -7.46
N PHE A 91 0.87 -13.31 -7.38
CA PHE A 91 2.11 -13.27 -8.16
C PHE A 91 3.26 -14.00 -7.46
N ASN A 92 3.25 -14.04 -6.11
CA ASN A 92 4.18 -14.73 -5.23
C ASN A 92 5.64 -14.56 -5.68
N TYR A 93 6.03 -13.33 -6.00
CA TYR A 93 7.38 -13.05 -6.44
C TYR A 93 8.34 -13.41 -5.30
N LYS A 94 9.32 -14.25 -5.60
CA LYS A 94 10.43 -14.53 -4.70
C LYS A 94 11.48 -13.44 -4.91
N HIS A 95 12.14 -13.02 -3.83
CA HIS A 95 13.38 -12.27 -3.99
C HIS A 95 14.36 -13.10 -4.86
N PRO A 96 15.08 -12.48 -5.81
CA PRO A 96 16.14 -13.17 -6.54
C PRO A 96 17.20 -13.74 -5.60
#